data_AF-A0A285EFU7-F1
#
_entry.id   AF-A0A285EFU7-F1
#
_cell.length_a   1.000
_cell.length_b   1.000
_cell.length_c   1.000
_cell.angle_alpha   90.00
_cell.angle_beta   90.00
_cell.angle_gamma   90.00
#
_symmetry.space_group_name_H-M   'P 1'
#
loop_
_entity.id
_entity.type
_entity.pdbx_description
1 polymer ?
#
loop_
_entity_poly.entity_id
_entity_poly.type
_entity_poly.pdbx_seq_one_letter_code
_entity_poly.pdbx_strand_id
1 'polypeptide(L)'
;MAGEERGVVFPAGPDGRRSTAALGRAVVADALRPVDPTGAAAAERETNWRAGYLTHFRRLVEAGLSSRAAALSVADAGLAAVHARMRVAGADGEAGLDVLGSGPAGRALGTAEVRGTAEPERELTLPFHGRRLQGDALLRQLDAWVAAGVVEPSCAEAVRTVAAHPEWLALPDTTVVVLGAGAEMGPLTALLRWGARVAGVDLPRAPLWERVLDTARRGAGTLLLPVGDPAAGVGAGDVTAAAGADLIAEVPAVAEWVTGLPGRLVLGNYVYADGATNVRVSVAVDALTARLAAAREDLALAFLATPTDVFAVPAEAVEQSVRAYAARSRVGKLVGRPLRTLSAGRLLQRAYVPGSDPGVADSLVAQQGPNYALAKRLQRWRATTARAAGTTVSMNVAPPTRTRSVVKNRALAAAYAGAHRFGVEVFEPATSNVLMAALLVHDLHTGGGPACEHPWQDEAHAAAHGGLWRSAYAPRSALGLAALLGYGAARS
;
A
#
# COMPACT_ATOMS: atom_id res chain seq x y z
N MET A 1 21.80 -2.25 -27.77
CA MET A 1 20.82 -1.14 -27.73
C MET A 1 19.78 -1.51 -26.69
N ALA A 2 19.99 -1.11 -25.43
CA ALA A 2 18.96 -1.29 -24.40
C ALA A 2 17.75 -0.45 -24.84
N GLY A 3 16.57 -1.06 -24.97
CA GLY A 3 15.37 -0.33 -25.38
C GLY A 3 15.20 0.90 -24.48
N GLU A 4 15.11 2.09 -25.10
CA GLU A 4 15.03 3.35 -24.37
C GLU A 4 13.83 3.32 -23.42
N GLU A 5 14.12 3.36 -22.11
CA GLU A 5 13.08 3.52 -21.11
C GLU A 5 12.41 4.89 -21.32
N ARG A 6 11.10 4.90 -21.60
CA ARG A 6 10.29 6.12 -21.73
C ARG A 6 9.52 6.46 -20.45
N GLY A 7 9.09 7.71 -20.32
CA GLY A 7 8.32 8.20 -19.18
C GLY A 7 9.19 8.43 -17.95
N VAL A 8 8.65 8.24 -16.75
CA VAL A 8 9.41 8.39 -15.49
C VAL A 8 10.55 7.38 -15.42
N VAL A 9 11.78 7.87 -15.26
CA VAL A 9 13.02 7.09 -15.21
C VAL A 9 13.93 7.55 -14.06
N PHE A 10 14.82 6.65 -13.63
CA PHE A 10 15.89 6.99 -12.70
C PHE A 10 16.91 7.89 -13.39
N PRO A 11 17.61 8.80 -12.69
CA PRO A 11 18.65 9.62 -13.31
C PRO A 11 19.79 8.75 -13.85
N ALA A 12 20.31 9.11 -15.03
CA ALA A 12 21.52 8.52 -15.57
C ALA A 12 22.75 8.99 -14.76
N GLY A 13 23.63 8.05 -14.40
CA GLY A 13 24.92 8.36 -13.80
C GLY A 13 25.93 8.87 -14.84
N PRO A 14 27.14 9.29 -14.39
CA PRO A 14 28.21 9.74 -15.29
C PRO A 14 28.63 8.68 -16.33
N ASP A 15 28.40 7.40 -16.04
CA ASP A 15 28.66 6.24 -16.91
C ASP A 15 27.46 5.89 -17.81
N GLY A 16 26.42 6.73 -17.82
CA GLY A 16 25.16 6.52 -18.54
C GLY A 16 24.24 5.46 -17.91
N ARG A 17 24.63 4.83 -16.80
CA ARG A 17 23.81 3.78 -16.14
C ARG A 17 22.83 4.38 -15.15
N ARG A 18 21.63 3.81 -15.09
CA ARG A 18 20.59 4.20 -14.14
C ARG A 18 20.64 3.34 -12.88
N SER A 19 21.13 3.90 -11.78
CA SER A 19 21.32 3.16 -10.52
C SER A 19 20.19 3.39 -9.52
N THR A 20 19.35 2.37 -9.34
CA THR A 20 18.27 2.40 -8.33
C THR A 20 18.80 2.46 -6.89
N ALA A 21 19.97 1.86 -6.63
CA ALA A 21 20.62 1.90 -5.33
C ALA A 21 21.15 3.30 -4.99
N ALA A 22 21.73 3.99 -5.98
CA ALA A 22 22.22 5.36 -5.79
C ALA A 22 21.05 6.32 -5.49
N LEU A 23 19.94 6.20 -6.23
CA LEU A 23 18.74 6.98 -5.94
C LEU A 23 18.20 6.70 -4.54
N GLY A 24 17.94 5.42 -4.20
CA GLY A 24 17.35 5.06 -2.92
C GLY A 24 18.18 5.53 -1.74
N ARG A 25 19.51 5.40 -1.82
CA ARG A 25 20.44 5.89 -0.81
C ARG A 25 20.38 7.40 -0.64
N ALA A 26 20.41 8.14 -1.75
CA ALA A 26 20.38 9.60 -1.72
C ALA A 26 19.04 10.14 -1.18
N VAL A 27 17.92 9.54 -1.57
CA VAL A 27 16.59 9.93 -1.09
C VAL A 27 16.44 9.71 0.41
N VAL A 28 16.87 8.54 0.92
CA VAL A 28 16.80 8.26 2.36
C VAL A 28 17.72 9.19 3.15
N ALA A 29 18.90 9.51 2.62
CA ALA A 29 19.78 10.50 3.23
C ALA A 29 19.15 11.90 3.26
N ASP A 30 18.60 12.37 2.14
CA ASP A 30 17.94 13.67 2.05
C ASP A 30 16.73 13.75 3.00
N ALA A 31 15.94 12.68 3.11
CA ALA A 31 14.80 12.60 4.03
C ALA A 31 15.22 12.67 5.51
N LEU A 32 16.35 12.07 5.88
CA LEU A 32 16.88 12.14 7.26
C LEU A 32 17.54 13.48 7.58
N ARG A 33 18.12 14.16 6.59
CA ARG A 33 19.02 15.31 6.80
C ARG A 33 18.45 16.43 7.70
N PRO A 34 17.16 16.81 7.61
CA PRO A 34 16.62 17.88 8.44
C PRO A 34 16.51 17.55 9.93
N VAL A 35 16.40 16.26 10.28
CA VAL A 35 16.08 15.81 11.65
C VAL A 35 17.16 14.92 12.28
N ASP A 36 17.94 14.22 11.45
CA ASP A 36 18.99 13.31 11.85
C ASP A 36 20.18 13.38 10.86
N PRO A 37 21.01 14.43 10.93
CA PRO A 37 22.17 14.60 10.06
C PRO A 37 23.17 13.44 10.15
N THR A 38 23.32 12.83 11.33
CA THR A 38 24.18 11.66 11.52
C THR A 38 23.63 10.45 10.76
N GLY A 39 22.31 10.25 10.76
CA GLY A 39 21.62 9.21 10.00
C GLY A 39 21.71 9.44 8.51
N ALA A 40 21.54 10.68 8.06
CA ALA A 40 21.72 11.05 6.67
C ALA A 40 23.14 10.69 6.17
N ALA A 41 24.17 11.09 6.91
CA ALA A 41 25.56 10.79 6.58
C ALA A 41 25.88 9.28 6.61
N ALA A 42 25.23 8.52 7.51
CA ALA A 42 25.34 7.07 7.55
C ALA A 42 24.69 6.41 6.32
N ALA A 43 23.51 6.88 5.90
CA ALA A 43 22.84 6.42 4.70
C ALA A 43 23.71 6.71 3.46
N GLU A 44 24.25 7.92 3.31
CA GLU A 44 25.11 8.31 2.18
C GLU A 44 26.34 7.40 2.00
N ARG A 45 26.94 6.98 3.12
CA ARG A 45 28.13 6.12 3.13
C ARG A 45 27.83 4.63 3.06
N GLU A 46 26.55 4.23 2.95
CA GLU A 46 26.17 2.82 2.83
C GLU A 46 26.67 2.24 1.49
N THR A 47 27.65 1.34 1.60
CA THR A 47 28.29 0.68 0.45
C THR A 47 27.52 -0.56 -0.01
N ASN A 48 26.76 -1.21 0.88
CA ASN A 48 25.95 -2.38 0.58
C ASN A 48 24.45 -2.08 0.72
N TRP A 49 23.95 -1.15 -0.10
CA TRP A 49 22.56 -0.70 -0.06
C TRP A 49 21.54 -1.85 -0.14
N ARG A 50 21.83 -2.91 -0.91
CA ARG A 50 20.93 -4.07 -1.07
C ARG A 50 20.60 -4.77 0.25
N ALA A 51 21.52 -4.75 1.23
CA ALA A 51 21.31 -5.34 2.55
C ALA A 51 21.12 -4.27 3.64
N GLY A 52 21.89 -3.19 3.58
CA GLY A 52 21.94 -2.14 4.61
C GLY A 52 20.71 -1.24 4.67
N TYR A 53 19.89 -1.19 3.62
CA TYR A 53 18.71 -0.31 3.57
C TYR A 53 17.75 -0.51 4.76
N LEU A 54 17.64 -1.73 5.29
CA LEU A 54 16.72 -2.05 6.39
C LEU A 54 16.95 -1.15 7.62
N THR A 55 18.22 -0.92 7.98
CA THR A 55 18.59 -0.06 9.10
C THR A 55 18.20 1.38 8.85
N HIS A 56 18.43 1.88 7.62
CA HIS A 56 18.15 3.27 7.27
C HIS A 56 16.65 3.55 7.16
N PHE A 57 15.85 2.59 6.68
CA PHE A 57 14.39 2.71 6.66
C PHE A 57 13.76 2.68 8.05
N ARG A 58 14.30 1.87 8.96
CA ARG A 58 13.93 1.92 10.38
C ARG A 58 14.24 3.29 10.98
N ARG A 59 15.42 3.82 10.68
CA ARG A 59 15.87 5.11 11.18
C ARG A 59 15.00 6.28 10.73
N LEU A 60 14.40 6.22 9.53
CA LEU A 60 13.40 7.22 9.08
C LEU A 60 12.21 7.33 10.03
N VAL A 61 11.73 6.19 10.55
CA VAL A 61 10.62 6.15 11.51
C VAL A 61 11.09 6.65 12.87
N GLU A 62 12.20 6.12 13.38
CA GLU A 62 12.74 6.50 14.69
C GLU A 62 13.07 8.00 14.80
N ALA A 63 13.67 8.58 13.76
CA ALA A 63 13.96 10.02 13.73
C ALA A 63 12.68 10.88 13.72
N GLY A 64 11.63 10.41 13.02
CA GLY A 64 10.34 11.07 12.96
C GLY A 64 9.56 11.06 14.28
N LEU A 65 9.86 10.12 15.19
CA LEU A 65 9.15 10.01 16.49
C LEU A 65 9.50 11.10 17.49
N SER A 66 10.55 11.87 17.24
CA SER A 66 10.95 12.97 18.13
C SER A 66 9.89 14.07 18.25
N SER A 67 9.12 14.31 17.19
CA SER A 67 8.00 15.27 17.18
C SER A 67 7.17 15.15 15.91
N ARG A 68 5.92 15.67 15.93
CA ARG A 68 5.09 15.85 14.72
C ARG A 68 5.87 16.58 13.62
N ALA A 69 6.55 17.68 13.95
CA ALA A 69 7.31 18.47 12.98
C ALA A 69 8.45 17.66 12.33
N ALA A 70 9.12 16.79 13.10
CA ALA A 70 10.16 15.92 12.57
C ALA A 70 9.60 14.88 11.59
N ALA A 71 8.46 14.24 11.92
CA ALA A 71 7.81 13.30 11.02
C ALA A 71 7.38 13.95 9.69
N LEU A 72 6.80 15.16 9.75
CA LEU A 72 6.45 15.92 8.55
C LEU A 72 7.70 16.30 7.75
N SER A 73 8.75 16.79 8.40
CA SER A 73 10.01 17.17 7.74
C SER A 73 10.66 16.00 7.00
N VAL A 74 10.64 14.79 7.58
CA VAL A 74 11.15 13.57 6.91
C VAL A 74 10.33 13.25 5.67
N ALA A 75 9.00 13.36 5.76
CA ALA A 75 8.11 13.06 4.65
C ALA A 75 8.24 14.07 3.50
N ASP A 76 8.25 15.37 3.82
CA ASP A 76 8.41 16.45 2.84
C ASP A 76 9.78 16.37 2.16
N ALA A 77 10.87 16.22 2.93
CA ALA A 77 12.21 16.11 2.38
C ALA A 77 12.39 14.86 1.50
N GLY A 78 11.78 13.73 1.89
CA GLY A 78 11.79 12.50 1.10
C GLY A 78 11.06 12.64 -0.24
N LEU A 79 9.87 13.24 -0.26
CA LEU A 79 9.12 13.53 -1.49
C LEU A 79 9.89 14.52 -2.38
N ALA A 80 10.39 15.62 -1.81
CA ALA A 80 11.17 16.62 -2.53
C ALA A 80 12.43 16.01 -3.17
N ALA A 81 13.15 15.15 -2.43
CA ALA A 81 14.34 14.49 -2.93
C ALA A 81 14.05 13.58 -4.13
N VAL A 82 12.93 12.85 -4.11
CA VAL A 82 12.52 12.02 -5.25
C VAL A 82 12.18 12.89 -6.46
N HIS A 83 11.38 13.94 -6.27
CA HIS A 83 10.99 14.85 -7.36
C HIS A 83 12.18 15.58 -7.99
N ALA A 84 13.15 16.00 -7.18
CA ALA A 84 14.35 16.68 -7.66
C ALA A 84 15.31 15.77 -8.46
N ARG A 85 15.26 14.45 -8.23
CA ARG A 85 16.24 13.49 -8.77
C ARG A 85 15.70 12.66 -9.94
N MET A 86 14.42 12.31 -9.90
CA MET A 86 13.79 11.52 -10.96
C MET A 86 13.64 12.35 -12.24
N ARG A 87 13.67 11.67 -13.39
CA ARG A 87 13.62 12.31 -14.71
C ARG A 87 12.45 11.76 -15.52
N VAL A 88 12.09 12.47 -16.58
CA VAL A 88 11.13 12.03 -17.59
C VAL A 88 11.87 11.89 -18.91
N ALA A 89 11.94 10.67 -19.45
CA ALA A 89 12.51 10.39 -20.75
C ALA A 89 11.43 10.46 -21.84
N GLY A 90 11.57 11.40 -22.76
CA GLY A 90 10.71 11.59 -23.94
C GLY A 90 11.47 11.42 -25.25
N ALA A 91 10.81 11.72 -26.37
CA ALA A 91 11.43 11.67 -27.70
C ALA A 91 12.56 12.70 -27.87
N ASP A 92 12.41 13.86 -27.22
CA ASP A 92 13.34 15.00 -27.32
C ASP A 92 14.44 14.98 -26.24
N GLY A 93 14.56 13.89 -25.48
CA GLY A 93 15.54 13.72 -24.40
C GLY A 93 14.93 13.62 -23.00
N GLU A 94 15.74 13.90 -21.97
CA GLU A 94 15.34 13.84 -20.57
C GLU A 94 15.02 15.22 -19.99
N ALA A 95 13.92 15.32 -19.26
CA ALA A 95 13.52 16.51 -18.51
C ALA A 95 13.41 16.21 -16.99
N GLY A 96 13.29 17.26 -16.18
CA GLY A 96 12.93 17.14 -14.76
C GLY A 96 11.51 16.61 -14.57
N LEU A 97 11.20 16.09 -13.39
CA LEU A 97 9.86 15.54 -13.09
C LEU A 97 8.76 16.63 -13.05
N ASP A 98 9.16 17.88 -12.83
CA ASP A 98 8.29 19.06 -12.78
C ASP A 98 7.44 19.24 -14.06
N VAL A 99 7.94 18.78 -15.21
CA VAL A 99 7.18 18.82 -16.47
C VAL A 99 5.89 17.99 -16.42
N LEU A 100 5.77 16.99 -15.54
CA LEU A 100 4.53 16.23 -15.39
C LEU A 100 3.45 17.03 -14.66
N GLY A 101 3.85 18.00 -13.83
CA GLY A 101 2.93 18.83 -13.03
C GLY A 101 2.17 19.86 -13.86
N SER A 102 2.79 20.41 -14.90
CA SER A 102 2.22 21.50 -15.71
C SER A 102 2.25 21.28 -17.22
N GLY A 103 2.97 20.26 -17.70
CA GLY A 103 3.10 19.97 -19.12
C GLY A 103 1.78 19.49 -19.76
N PRO A 104 1.62 19.72 -21.08
CA PRO A 104 0.41 19.32 -21.80
C PRO A 104 0.29 17.79 -21.89
N ALA A 105 -0.95 17.29 -22.00
CA ALA A 105 -1.18 15.90 -22.37
C ALA A 105 -0.60 15.56 -23.75
N GLY A 106 0.11 14.43 -23.83
CA GLY A 106 0.62 13.90 -25.10
C GLY A 106 -0.47 13.35 -26.02
N ARG A 107 -1.67 13.06 -25.48
CA ARG A 107 -2.89 12.72 -26.22
C ARG A 107 -4.11 12.99 -25.36
N ALA A 108 -5.26 13.18 -26.00
CA ALA A 108 -6.55 13.21 -25.31
C ALA A 108 -7.01 11.77 -24.97
N LEU A 109 -7.60 11.61 -23.78
CA LEU A 109 -8.26 10.36 -23.38
C LEU A 109 -9.78 10.56 -23.42
N GLY A 110 -10.48 9.65 -24.09
CA GLY A 110 -11.93 9.53 -23.98
C GLY A 110 -12.34 8.71 -22.76
N THR A 111 -13.64 8.68 -22.48
CA THR A 111 -14.24 7.84 -21.43
C THR A 111 -15.18 6.84 -22.06
N ALA A 112 -14.93 5.55 -21.87
CA ALA A 112 -15.93 4.52 -22.06
C ALA A 112 -16.59 4.19 -20.71
N GLU A 113 -17.88 3.85 -20.74
CA GLU A 113 -18.67 3.51 -19.55
C GLU A 113 -19.20 2.08 -19.67
N VAL A 114 -19.06 1.31 -18.60
CA VAL A 114 -19.64 -0.03 -18.47
C VAL A 114 -20.45 -0.09 -17.20
N ARG A 115 -21.77 -0.28 -17.36
CA ARG A 115 -22.70 -0.47 -16.24
C ARG A 115 -22.85 -1.95 -15.92
N GLY A 116 -22.74 -2.25 -14.64
CA GLY A 116 -23.10 -3.56 -14.10
C GLY A 116 -24.60 -3.83 -14.24
N THR A 117 -24.96 -5.12 -14.14
CA THR A 117 -26.34 -5.60 -14.28
C THR A 117 -26.88 -6.31 -13.04
N ALA A 118 -26.04 -6.49 -12.02
CA ALA A 118 -26.45 -7.11 -10.76
C ALA A 118 -27.15 -6.10 -9.85
N GLU A 119 -27.93 -6.62 -8.90
CA GLU A 119 -28.46 -5.82 -7.79
C GLU A 119 -27.35 -5.45 -6.80
N PRO A 120 -27.31 -4.20 -6.30
CA PRO A 120 -26.28 -3.77 -5.35
C PRO A 120 -26.42 -4.50 -4.02
N GLU A 121 -25.30 -4.95 -3.46
CA GLU A 121 -25.26 -5.50 -2.11
C GLU A 121 -25.50 -4.38 -1.08
N ARG A 122 -26.61 -4.48 -0.32
CA ARG A 122 -27.04 -3.48 0.68
C ARG A 122 -26.69 -3.87 2.12
N GLU A 123 -25.74 -4.79 2.28
CA GLU A 123 -25.19 -5.19 3.58
C GLU A 123 -23.70 -5.44 3.41
N LEU A 124 -22.90 -5.09 4.42
CA LEU A 124 -21.48 -5.39 4.41
C LEU A 124 -21.26 -6.90 4.60
N THR A 125 -20.81 -7.57 3.55
CA THR A 125 -20.46 -9.00 3.59
C THR A 125 -18.96 -9.21 3.41
N LEU A 126 -18.34 -9.98 4.31
CA LEU A 126 -16.90 -10.25 4.33
C LEU A 126 -16.60 -11.73 4.05
N PRO A 127 -15.99 -12.09 2.91
CA PRO A 127 -15.53 -13.46 2.69
C PRO A 127 -14.36 -13.79 3.63
N PHE A 128 -14.41 -14.90 4.36
CA PHE A 128 -13.34 -15.35 5.24
C PHE A 128 -13.39 -16.87 5.47
N HIS A 129 -12.29 -17.57 5.16
CA HIS A 129 -12.15 -19.03 5.28
C HIS A 129 -13.33 -19.81 4.67
N GLY A 130 -13.65 -19.52 3.41
CA GLY A 130 -14.74 -20.17 2.66
C GLY A 130 -16.16 -19.82 3.10
N ARG A 131 -16.32 -18.93 4.09
CA ARG A 131 -17.63 -18.43 4.54
C ARG A 131 -17.83 -16.99 4.09
N ARG A 132 -19.08 -16.55 3.97
CA ARG A 132 -19.44 -15.14 3.80
C ARG A 132 -20.04 -14.65 5.12
N LEU A 133 -19.31 -13.80 5.83
CA LEU A 133 -19.68 -13.27 7.13
C LEU A 133 -20.50 -11.99 6.97
N GLN A 134 -21.58 -11.86 7.73
CA GLN A 134 -22.48 -10.70 7.76
C GLN A 134 -23.19 -10.65 9.12
N GLY A 135 -23.85 -9.54 9.45
CA GLY A 135 -24.47 -9.31 10.77
C GLY A 135 -23.61 -9.78 11.94
N ASP A 136 -24.20 -10.50 12.90
CA ASP A 136 -23.50 -10.97 14.10
C ASP A 136 -22.29 -11.87 13.82
N ALA A 137 -22.28 -12.61 12.71
CA ALA A 137 -21.14 -13.47 12.37
C ALA A 137 -19.90 -12.64 12.00
N LEU A 138 -20.09 -11.49 11.33
CA LEU A 138 -19.04 -10.52 11.09
C LEU A 138 -18.57 -9.92 12.42
N LEU A 139 -19.49 -9.45 13.26
CA LEU A 139 -19.18 -8.82 14.55
C LEU A 139 -18.33 -9.73 15.46
N ARG A 140 -18.72 -10.99 15.61
CA ARG A 140 -17.94 -11.98 16.38
C ARG A 140 -16.56 -12.25 15.79
N GLN A 141 -16.43 -12.21 14.46
CA GLN A 141 -15.14 -12.39 13.81
C GLN A 141 -14.19 -11.21 14.06
N LEU A 142 -14.73 -9.98 14.09
CA LEU A 142 -13.97 -8.78 14.45
C LEU A 142 -13.46 -8.88 15.90
N ASP A 143 -14.30 -9.30 16.85
CA ASP A 143 -13.89 -9.55 18.24
C ASP A 143 -12.78 -10.60 18.33
N ALA A 144 -12.93 -11.69 17.58
CA ALA A 144 -11.91 -12.74 17.53
C ALA A 144 -10.57 -12.23 16.97
N TRP A 145 -10.60 -11.38 15.94
CA TRP A 145 -9.39 -10.76 15.40
C TRP A 145 -8.73 -9.79 16.38
N VAL A 146 -9.50 -8.95 17.07
CA VAL A 146 -8.96 -8.05 18.11
C VAL A 146 -8.34 -8.85 19.26
N ALA A 147 -9.05 -9.86 19.78
CA ALA A 147 -8.55 -10.70 20.86
C ALA A 147 -7.27 -11.46 20.48
N ALA A 148 -7.19 -11.95 19.23
CA ALA A 148 -5.99 -12.58 18.69
C ALA A 148 -4.87 -11.59 18.34
N GLY A 149 -5.15 -10.28 18.37
CA GLY A 149 -4.22 -9.22 17.96
C GLY A 149 -3.96 -9.19 16.46
N VAL A 150 -4.90 -9.67 15.63
CA VAL A 150 -4.79 -9.68 14.16
C VAL A 150 -4.99 -8.28 13.58
N VAL A 151 -5.89 -7.50 14.17
CA VAL A 151 -6.18 -6.10 13.82
C VAL A 151 -6.20 -5.25 15.08
N GLU A 152 -5.99 -3.95 14.93
CA GLU A 152 -6.18 -2.99 16.02
C GLU A 152 -7.66 -2.84 16.38
N PRO A 153 -8.03 -2.56 17.65
CA PRO A 153 -9.42 -2.37 18.05
C PRO A 153 -10.17 -1.34 17.21
N SER A 154 -9.51 -0.23 16.87
CA SER A 154 -10.07 0.81 15.99
C SER A 154 -10.42 0.30 14.58
N CYS A 155 -9.75 -0.74 14.09
CA CYS A 155 -10.07 -1.37 12.81
C CYS A 155 -11.42 -2.08 12.89
N ALA A 156 -11.64 -2.84 13.97
CA ALA A 156 -12.91 -3.50 14.22
C ALA A 156 -14.05 -2.48 14.34
N GLU A 157 -13.86 -1.41 15.10
CA GLU A 157 -14.87 -0.36 15.27
C GLU A 157 -15.20 0.37 13.97
N ALA A 158 -14.21 0.66 13.13
CA ALA A 158 -14.43 1.24 11.80
C ALA A 158 -15.31 0.33 10.92
N VAL A 159 -15.03 -0.99 10.92
CA VAL A 159 -15.83 -1.97 10.17
C VAL A 159 -17.23 -2.12 10.75
N ARG A 160 -17.40 -2.09 12.08
CA ARG A 160 -18.71 -2.09 12.73
C ARG A 160 -19.54 -0.87 12.33
N THR A 161 -18.91 0.30 12.28
CA THR A 161 -19.57 1.54 11.86
C THR A 161 -20.10 1.42 10.43
N VAL A 162 -19.31 0.89 9.50
CA VAL A 162 -19.76 0.68 8.10
C VAL A 162 -20.85 -0.39 8.02
N ALA A 163 -20.75 -1.47 8.79
CA ALA A 163 -21.78 -2.50 8.84
C ALA A 163 -23.13 -1.95 9.35
N ALA A 164 -23.10 -0.94 10.24
CA ALA A 164 -24.28 -0.25 10.75
C ALA A 164 -24.85 0.82 9.78
N HIS A 165 -24.08 1.23 8.77
CA HIS A 165 -24.46 2.24 7.77
C HIS A 165 -24.27 1.70 6.35
N PRO A 166 -25.05 0.68 5.94
CA PRO A 166 -24.89 0.06 4.62
C PRO A 166 -25.12 1.03 3.44
N GLU A 167 -25.84 2.12 3.65
CA GLU A 167 -26.03 3.18 2.67
C GLU A 167 -24.73 3.91 2.29
N TRP A 168 -23.67 3.81 3.11
CA TRP A 168 -22.35 4.37 2.80
C TRP A 168 -21.60 3.60 1.72
N LEU A 169 -21.90 2.31 1.54
CA LEU A 169 -21.14 1.39 0.68
C LEU A 169 -21.11 1.85 -0.79
N ALA A 170 -22.18 2.46 -1.27
CA ALA A 170 -22.31 2.91 -2.65
C ALA A 170 -21.54 4.20 -2.95
N LEU A 171 -21.03 4.92 -1.94
CA LEU A 171 -20.32 6.20 -2.07
C LEU A 171 -21.05 7.17 -3.02
N PRO A 172 -22.28 7.62 -2.67
CA PRO A 172 -23.04 8.50 -3.55
C PRO A 172 -22.26 9.76 -3.93
N ASP A 173 -22.50 10.27 -5.13
CA ASP A 173 -21.86 11.48 -5.70
C ASP A 173 -20.32 11.47 -5.75
N THR A 174 -19.70 10.29 -5.58
CA THR A 174 -18.26 10.10 -5.56
C THR A 174 -17.81 9.23 -6.74
N THR A 175 -16.71 9.62 -7.38
CA THR A 175 -15.98 8.76 -8.33
C THR A 175 -14.68 8.32 -7.68
N VAL A 176 -14.56 7.01 -7.41
CA VAL A 176 -13.31 6.44 -6.90
C VAL A 176 -12.40 6.06 -8.06
N VAL A 177 -11.29 6.78 -8.21
CA VAL A 177 -10.25 6.50 -9.20
C VAL A 177 -9.35 5.40 -8.66
N VAL A 178 -9.36 4.23 -9.27
CA VAL A 178 -8.53 3.07 -8.88
C VAL A 178 -7.35 2.97 -9.85
N LEU A 179 -6.19 3.47 -9.42
CA LEU A 179 -4.93 3.28 -10.13
C LEU A 179 -4.42 1.86 -9.87
N GLY A 180 -4.31 1.05 -10.92
CA GLY A 180 -4.11 -0.39 -10.83
C GLY A 180 -5.44 -1.14 -10.76
N ALA A 181 -6.34 -0.92 -11.72
CA ALA A 181 -7.66 -1.54 -11.78
C ALA A 181 -7.62 -3.08 -11.72
N GLY A 182 -6.54 -3.71 -12.22
CA GLY A 182 -6.33 -5.15 -12.16
C GLY A 182 -5.64 -5.66 -10.88
N ALA A 183 -5.37 -4.80 -9.89
CA ALA A 183 -4.68 -5.19 -8.66
C ALA A 183 -5.60 -6.00 -7.74
N GLU A 184 -5.10 -7.15 -7.24
CA GLU A 184 -5.87 -8.05 -6.34
C GLU A 184 -6.30 -7.37 -5.03
N MET A 185 -5.53 -6.38 -4.57
CA MET A 185 -5.79 -5.63 -3.33
C MET A 185 -6.64 -4.37 -3.54
N GLY A 186 -6.85 -3.93 -4.78
CA GLY A 186 -7.56 -2.69 -5.07
C GLY A 186 -9.09 -2.85 -4.88
N PRO A 187 -9.81 -1.84 -4.35
CA PRO A 187 -11.19 -1.97 -3.91
C PRO A 187 -12.21 -2.08 -5.05
N LEU A 188 -11.77 -2.08 -6.32
CA LEU A 188 -12.63 -2.05 -7.51
C LEU A 188 -13.73 -3.12 -7.46
N THR A 189 -13.40 -4.36 -7.08
CA THR A 189 -14.38 -5.45 -7.04
C THR A 189 -15.44 -5.21 -5.96
N ALA A 190 -15.06 -4.79 -4.76
CA ALA A 190 -16.00 -4.49 -3.68
C ALA A 190 -16.88 -3.29 -4.01
N LEU A 191 -16.29 -2.19 -4.48
CA LEU A 191 -17.00 -0.96 -4.85
C LEU A 191 -18.02 -1.19 -5.97
N LEU A 192 -17.65 -1.93 -7.02
CA LEU A 192 -18.58 -2.26 -8.11
C LEU A 192 -19.70 -3.20 -7.63
N ARG A 193 -19.46 -4.08 -6.65
CA ARG A 193 -20.53 -4.91 -6.03
C ARG A 193 -21.51 -4.08 -5.20
N TRP A 194 -21.04 -3.01 -4.57
CA TRP A 194 -21.87 -2.10 -3.76
C TRP A 194 -22.64 -1.05 -4.57
N GLY A 195 -22.43 -1.00 -5.89
CA GLY A 195 -23.10 -0.02 -6.77
C GLY A 195 -22.36 1.29 -6.96
N ALA A 196 -21.10 1.40 -6.51
CA ALA A 196 -20.32 2.63 -6.62
C ALA A 196 -19.87 2.93 -8.05
N ARG A 197 -19.55 4.20 -8.31
CA ARG A 197 -18.88 4.64 -9.54
C ARG A 197 -17.37 4.57 -9.36
N VAL A 198 -16.72 3.80 -10.23
CA VAL A 198 -15.27 3.55 -10.18
C VAL A 198 -14.65 3.97 -11.51
N ALA A 199 -13.59 4.77 -11.46
CA ALA A 199 -12.76 5.08 -12.62
C ALA A 199 -11.49 4.23 -12.58
N GLY A 200 -11.41 3.21 -13.42
CA GLY A 200 -10.27 2.30 -13.48
C GLY A 200 -9.16 2.86 -14.37
N VAL A 201 -7.92 2.90 -13.87
CA VAL A 201 -6.73 3.16 -14.69
C VAL A 201 -5.77 1.99 -14.56
N ASP A 202 -5.36 1.42 -15.68
CA ASP A 202 -4.34 0.39 -15.74
C ASP A 202 -3.70 0.38 -17.14
N LEU A 203 -2.64 -0.41 -17.28
CA LEU A 203 -1.85 -0.53 -18.50
C LEU A 203 -2.74 -0.94 -19.69
N PRO A 204 -2.46 -0.45 -20.90
CA PRO A 204 -3.22 -0.78 -22.11
C PRO A 204 -2.90 -2.22 -22.58
N ARG A 205 -3.45 -3.21 -21.87
CA ARG A 205 -3.25 -4.63 -22.11
C ARG A 205 -4.60 -5.34 -22.16
N ALA A 206 -4.96 -5.86 -23.34
CA ALA A 206 -6.27 -6.47 -23.54
C ALA A 206 -6.63 -7.56 -22.50
N PRO A 207 -5.75 -8.54 -22.18
CA PRO A 207 -6.09 -9.56 -21.18
C PRO A 207 -6.31 -9.00 -19.77
N LEU A 208 -5.76 -7.83 -19.44
CA LEU A 208 -6.03 -7.16 -18.18
C LEU A 208 -7.43 -6.59 -18.19
N TRP A 209 -7.75 -5.82 -19.22
CA TRP A 209 -9.05 -5.18 -19.39
C TRP A 209 -10.20 -6.17 -19.55
N GLU A 210 -9.98 -7.33 -20.19
CA GLU A 210 -10.99 -8.41 -20.23
C GLU A 210 -11.47 -8.78 -18.83
N ARG A 211 -10.55 -9.00 -17.88
CA ARG A 211 -10.89 -9.37 -16.50
C ARG A 211 -11.57 -8.23 -15.73
N VAL A 212 -11.12 -6.99 -15.95
CA VAL A 212 -11.70 -5.81 -15.29
C VAL A 212 -13.12 -5.55 -15.80
N LEU A 213 -13.32 -5.58 -17.12
CA LEU A 213 -14.63 -5.39 -17.76
C LEU A 213 -15.60 -6.51 -17.38
N ASP A 214 -15.13 -7.74 -17.32
CA ASP A 214 -15.90 -8.89 -16.84
C ASP A 214 -16.35 -8.74 -15.38
N THR A 215 -15.48 -8.20 -14.52
CA THR A 215 -15.85 -7.83 -13.14
C THR A 215 -16.89 -6.71 -13.10
N ALA A 216 -16.76 -5.69 -13.94
CA ALA A 216 -17.71 -4.58 -14.00
C ALA A 216 -19.10 -5.02 -14.47
N ARG A 217 -19.19 -5.83 -15.54
CA ARG A 217 -20.47 -6.32 -16.08
C ARG A 217 -21.27 -7.15 -15.07
N ARG A 218 -20.57 -7.93 -14.23
CA ARG A 218 -21.17 -8.72 -13.14
C ARG A 218 -21.47 -7.92 -11.87
N GLY A 219 -20.93 -6.72 -11.74
CA GLY A 219 -21.19 -5.85 -10.60
C GLY A 219 -22.56 -5.17 -10.69
N ALA A 220 -22.83 -4.30 -9.73
CA ALA A 220 -23.99 -3.41 -9.68
C ALA A 220 -23.64 -1.94 -9.97
N GLY A 221 -22.34 -1.61 -9.93
CA GLY A 221 -21.83 -0.24 -10.11
C GLY A 221 -21.50 0.10 -11.55
N THR A 222 -20.85 1.25 -11.73
CA THR A 222 -20.43 1.77 -13.02
C THR A 222 -18.92 1.87 -13.09
N LEU A 223 -18.31 1.25 -14.09
CA LEU A 223 -16.89 1.41 -14.41
C LEU A 223 -16.72 2.47 -15.51
N LEU A 224 -15.92 3.49 -15.23
CA LEU A 224 -15.37 4.43 -16.21
C LEU A 224 -13.93 4.02 -16.52
N LEU A 225 -13.55 4.04 -17.79
CA LEU A 225 -12.20 3.67 -18.20
C LEU A 225 -11.68 4.61 -19.31
N PRO A 226 -10.38 4.94 -19.30
CA PRO A 226 -9.79 5.79 -20.32
C PRO A 226 -9.64 5.00 -21.63
N VAL A 227 -9.97 5.64 -22.75
CA VAL A 227 -9.81 5.08 -24.10
C VAL A 227 -9.03 6.01 -25.03
N GLY A 228 -8.35 5.41 -26.00
CA GLY A 228 -7.55 6.05 -27.04
C GLY A 228 -8.23 7.16 -27.84
N ASP A 229 -9.43 6.87 -28.32
CA ASP A 229 -10.18 7.73 -29.24
C ASP A 229 -11.64 7.83 -28.78
N PRO A 230 -12.13 9.02 -28.38
CA PRO A 230 -13.53 9.23 -28.04
C PRO A 230 -14.49 9.02 -29.23
N ALA A 231 -14.01 9.20 -30.47
CA ALA A 231 -14.79 9.07 -31.70
C ALA A 231 -14.95 7.61 -32.16
N ALA A 232 -14.15 6.69 -31.61
CA ALA A 232 -14.45 5.25 -31.62
C ALA A 232 -15.58 4.99 -30.61
N GLY A 233 -16.73 5.60 -30.86
CA GLY A 233 -17.91 5.51 -30.03
C GLY A 233 -18.28 4.07 -29.72
N VAL A 234 -18.93 3.91 -28.58
CA VAL A 234 -19.55 2.67 -28.09
C VAL A 234 -20.53 2.15 -29.15
N GLY A 235 -20.02 1.39 -30.11
CA GLY A 235 -20.79 1.01 -31.30
C GLY A 235 -20.08 0.17 -32.37
N ALA A 236 -18.74 0.15 -32.48
CA ALA A 236 -18.09 -0.62 -33.56
C ALA A 236 -16.68 -1.18 -33.30
N GLY A 237 -16.13 -1.09 -32.08
CA GLY A 237 -14.79 -1.58 -31.75
C GLY A 237 -14.71 -2.29 -30.40
N ASP A 238 -13.77 -3.23 -30.27
CA ASP A 238 -13.49 -3.91 -29.00
C ASP A 238 -12.90 -2.91 -27.99
N VAL A 239 -13.74 -2.37 -27.10
CA VAL A 239 -13.38 -1.45 -26.00
C VAL A 239 -12.15 -1.96 -25.23
N THR A 240 -12.00 -3.27 -25.13
CA THR A 240 -10.87 -3.96 -24.49
C THR A 240 -9.52 -3.59 -25.12
N ALA A 241 -9.47 -3.45 -26.45
CA ALA A 241 -8.24 -3.14 -27.19
C ALA A 241 -7.85 -1.66 -27.08
N ALA A 242 -8.84 -0.77 -26.92
CA ALA A 242 -8.65 0.68 -26.82
C ALA A 242 -8.46 1.18 -25.37
N ALA A 243 -8.68 0.32 -24.38
CA ALA A 243 -8.68 0.67 -22.97
C ALA A 243 -7.27 0.83 -22.37
N GLY A 244 -7.13 1.83 -21.51
CA GLY A 244 -6.00 1.99 -20.61
C GLY A 244 -5.08 3.17 -20.90
N ALA A 245 -4.19 3.39 -19.94
CA ALA A 245 -3.16 4.42 -19.99
C ALA A 245 -1.95 3.97 -19.15
N ASP A 246 -0.75 4.23 -19.64
CA ASP A 246 0.49 3.93 -18.92
C ASP A 246 0.85 5.09 -17.98
N LEU A 247 0.63 4.88 -16.68
CA LEU A 247 0.94 5.86 -15.65
C LEU A 247 2.41 6.31 -15.64
N ILE A 248 3.36 5.51 -16.14
CA ILE A 248 4.77 5.91 -16.21
C ILE A 248 5.00 6.93 -17.32
N ALA A 249 4.28 6.83 -18.44
CA ALA A 249 4.49 7.65 -19.63
C ALA A 249 3.45 8.76 -19.82
N GLU A 250 2.26 8.61 -19.25
CA GLU A 250 1.07 9.39 -19.62
C GLU A 250 0.46 10.17 -18.45
N VAL A 251 1.26 10.55 -17.44
CA VAL A 251 0.77 11.29 -16.25
C VAL A 251 -0.08 12.51 -16.64
N PRO A 252 0.34 13.41 -17.56
CA PRO A 252 -0.48 14.54 -17.97
C PRO A 252 -1.85 14.16 -18.56
N ALA A 253 -1.88 13.15 -19.44
CA ALA A 253 -3.13 12.70 -20.07
C ALA A 253 -4.09 12.07 -19.06
N VAL A 254 -3.58 11.25 -18.13
CA VAL A 254 -4.37 10.68 -17.04
C VAL A 254 -4.88 11.78 -16.10
N ALA A 255 -4.06 12.79 -15.78
CA ALA A 255 -4.48 13.90 -14.93
C ALA A 255 -5.64 14.70 -15.55
N GLU A 256 -5.53 15.05 -16.83
CA GLU A 256 -6.60 15.77 -17.55
C GLU A 256 -7.90 14.95 -17.60
N TRP A 257 -7.80 13.65 -17.91
CA TRP A 257 -8.94 12.74 -17.90
C TRP A 257 -9.61 12.64 -16.53
N VAL A 258 -8.83 12.40 -15.48
CA VAL A 258 -9.34 12.27 -14.11
C VAL A 258 -10.00 13.56 -13.63
N THR A 259 -9.42 14.71 -13.96
CA THR A 259 -9.97 16.03 -13.55
C THR A 259 -11.38 16.25 -14.09
N GLY A 260 -11.66 15.78 -15.31
CA GLY A 260 -12.96 15.88 -15.97
C GLY A 260 -14.02 14.88 -15.51
N LEU A 261 -13.70 13.97 -14.58
CA LEU A 261 -14.65 12.98 -14.08
C LEU A 261 -15.69 13.61 -13.13
N PRO A 262 -16.94 13.09 -13.11
CA PRO A 262 -18.04 13.68 -12.36
C PRO A 262 -17.94 13.40 -10.85
N GLY A 263 -18.52 14.30 -10.05
CA GLY A 263 -18.63 14.15 -8.60
C GLY A 263 -17.33 14.39 -7.85
N ARG A 264 -17.33 14.12 -6.54
CA ARG A 264 -16.13 14.18 -5.69
C ARG A 264 -15.13 13.11 -6.12
N LEU A 265 -13.84 13.45 -6.20
CA LEU A 265 -12.81 12.49 -6.59
C LEU A 265 -12.11 11.88 -5.38
N VAL A 266 -11.92 10.56 -5.45
CA VAL A 266 -11.04 9.82 -4.54
C VAL A 266 -9.94 9.15 -5.38
N LEU A 267 -8.70 9.61 -5.25
CA LEU A 267 -7.56 9.01 -5.95
C LEU A 267 -6.95 7.89 -5.11
N GLY A 268 -7.23 6.66 -5.52
CA GLY A 268 -6.70 5.45 -4.89
C GLY A 268 -5.48 4.88 -5.60
N ASN A 269 -4.37 4.77 -4.88
CA ASN A 269 -3.12 4.21 -5.38
C ASN A 269 -2.95 2.73 -4.98
N TYR A 270 -3.27 1.83 -5.92
CA TYR A 270 -3.15 0.37 -5.75
C TYR A 270 -2.16 -0.26 -6.73
N VAL A 271 -1.37 0.57 -7.42
CA VAL A 271 -0.40 0.09 -8.40
C VAL A 271 0.69 -0.73 -7.71
N TYR A 272 1.15 -1.75 -8.43
CA TYR A 272 2.30 -2.54 -8.03
C TYR A 272 3.03 -3.02 -9.28
N ALA A 273 4.36 -2.89 -9.26
CA ALA A 273 5.24 -3.54 -10.21
C ALA A 273 6.42 -4.17 -9.48
N ASP A 274 7.22 -4.97 -10.18
CA ASP A 274 8.43 -5.56 -9.60
C ASP A 274 9.64 -4.62 -9.74
N GLY A 275 10.49 -4.61 -8.72
CA GLY A 275 11.81 -3.99 -8.77
C GLY A 275 11.79 -2.50 -9.11
N ALA A 276 12.60 -2.10 -10.10
CA ALA A 276 12.79 -0.70 -10.49
C ALA A 276 11.51 -0.04 -11.00
N THR A 277 10.68 -0.78 -11.74
CA THR A 277 9.41 -0.30 -12.28
C THR A 277 8.45 0.11 -11.17
N ASN A 278 8.50 -0.53 -10.00
CA ASN A 278 7.65 -0.17 -8.85
C ASN A 278 7.91 1.26 -8.37
N VAL A 279 9.18 1.66 -8.34
CA VAL A 279 9.56 3.04 -7.97
C VAL A 279 9.12 3.99 -9.08
N ARG A 280 9.38 3.67 -10.36
CA ARG A 280 8.98 4.51 -11.51
C ARG A 280 7.47 4.82 -11.47
N VAL A 281 6.63 3.81 -11.32
CA VAL A 281 5.17 4.02 -11.23
C VAL A 281 4.76 4.74 -9.95
N SER A 282 5.40 4.47 -8.80
CA SER A 282 5.08 5.17 -7.54
C SER A 282 5.38 6.66 -7.63
N VAL A 283 6.49 7.03 -8.28
CA VAL A 283 6.88 8.42 -8.53
C VAL A 283 5.93 9.08 -9.52
N ALA A 284 5.56 8.39 -10.59
CA ALA A 284 4.62 8.91 -11.57
C ALA A 284 3.23 9.17 -10.95
N VAL A 285 2.76 8.27 -10.08
CA VAL A 285 1.51 8.44 -9.33
C VAL A 285 1.62 9.56 -8.30
N ASP A 286 2.78 9.76 -7.66
CA ASP A 286 2.96 10.91 -6.75
C ASP A 286 2.91 12.25 -7.50
N ALA A 287 3.52 12.33 -8.69
CA ALA A 287 3.40 13.50 -9.58
C ALA A 287 1.96 13.73 -10.05
N LEU A 288 1.24 12.66 -10.43
CA LEU A 288 -0.20 12.70 -10.75
C LEU A 288 -1.01 13.24 -9.56
N THR A 289 -0.71 12.74 -8.35
CA THR A 289 -1.39 13.16 -7.11
C THR A 289 -1.19 14.65 -6.85
N ALA A 290 0.05 15.14 -6.97
CA ALA A 290 0.35 16.57 -6.80
C ALA A 290 -0.39 17.45 -7.83
N ARG A 291 -0.41 17.02 -9.10
CA ARG A 291 -1.13 17.73 -10.17
C ARG A 291 -2.64 17.77 -9.93
N LEU A 292 -3.25 16.65 -9.51
CA LEU A 292 -4.67 16.59 -9.21
C LEU A 292 -5.04 17.40 -7.97
N ALA A 293 -4.22 17.36 -6.91
CA ALA A 293 -4.45 18.14 -5.70
C ALA A 293 -4.40 19.65 -5.97
N ALA A 294 -3.58 20.10 -6.93
CA ALA A 294 -3.57 21.49 -7.38
C ALA A 294 -4.79 21.88 -8.22
N ALA A 295 -5.46 20.91 -8.86
CA ALA A 295 -6.59 21.15 -9.76
C ALA A 295 -7.97 20.94 -9.11
N ARG A 296 -8.04 20.17 -8.01
CA ARG A 296 -9.28 19.74 -7.36
C ARG A 296 -9.16 19.87 -5.84
N GLU A 297 -9.81 20.89 -5.27
CA GLU A 297 -9.84 21.12 -3.82
C GLU A 297 -10.60 20.03 -3.04
N ASP A 298 -11.55 19.36 -3.69
CA ASP A 298 -12.39 18.30 -3.12
C ASP A 298 -11.77 16.90 -3.18
N LEU A 299 -10.53 16.79 -3.67
CA LEU A 299 -9.81 15.53 -3.84
C LEU A 299 -9.56 14.85 -2.50
N ALA A 300 -9.97 13.59 -2.37
CA ALA A 300 -9.51 12.69 -1.31
C ALA A 300 -8.48 11.71 -1.85
N LEU A 301 -7.61 11.20 -0.99
CA LEU A 301 -6.59 10.22 -1.35
C LEU A 301 -6.80 8.89 -0.63
N ALA A 302 -6.49 7.79 -1.30
CA ALA A 302 -6.56 6.46 -0.73
C ALA A 302 -5.30 5.64 -1.04
N PHE A 303 -4.79 4.97 -0.01
CA PHE A 303 -3.57 4.17 -0.09
C PHE A 303 -3.68 2.93 0.81
N LEU A 304 -2.89 1.91 0.48
CA LEU A 304 -2.69 0.75 1.35
C LEU A 304 -1.25 0.73 1.84
N ALA A 305 -1.05 0.94 3.14
CA ALA A 305 0.25 0.77 3.75
C ALA A 305 0.58 -0.74 3.81
N THR A 306 1.79 -1.09 3.39
CA THR A 306 2.26 -2.48 3.48
C THR A 306 2.46 -2.86 4.95
N PRO A 307 2.02 -4.04 5.39
CA PRO A 307 2.21 -4.47 6.78
C PRO A 307 3.66 -4.86 7.07
N THR A 308 4.45 -5.08 6.01
CA THR A 308 5.88 -5.42 6.05
C THR A 308 6.78 -4.20 5.92
N ASP A 309 6.46 -3.13 6.66
CA ASP A 309 7.29 -1.93 6.80
C ASP A 309 7.66 -1.73 8.28
N VAL A 310 8.33 -0.63 8.59
CA VAL A 310 8.56 -0.17 9.97
C VAL A 310 7.44 0.77 10.39
N PHE A 311 6.84 0.49 11.54
CA PHE A 311 5.80 1.32 12.15
C PHE A 311 6.13 1.61 13.60
N ALA A 312 5.74 2.79 14.08
CA ALA A 312 5.53 2.95 15.51
C ALA A 312 4.17 2.39 15.87
N VAL A 313 4.07 1.75 17.02
CA VAL A 313 2.87 1.01 17.44
C VAL A 313 2.47 1.40 18.86
N PRO A 314 1.17 1.33 19.18
CA PRO A 314 0.68 1.73 20.49
C PRO A 314 1.21 0.80 21.61
N ALA A 315 1.26 1.32 22.83
CA ALA A 315 1.75 0.59 24.01
C ALA A 315 1.00 -0.74 24.22
N GLU A 316 -0.30 -0.77 23.95
CA GLU A 316 -1.14 -1.97 24.08
C GLU A 316 -0.69 -3.10 23.13
N ALA A 317 -0.14 -2.76 21.96
CA ALA A 317 0.43 -3.74 21.05
C ALA A 317 1.73 -4.34 21.63
N VAL A 318 2.58 -3.50 22.23
CA VAL A 318 3.79 -3.91 22.93
C VAL A 318 3.45 -4.82 24.12
N GLU A 319 2.47 -4.45 24.94
CA GLU A 319 2.02 -5.23 26.09
C GLU A 319 1.49 -6.61 25.67
N GLN A 320 0.66 -6.68 24.62
CA GLN A 320 0.17 -7.96 24.11
C GLN A 320 1.30 -8.83 23.59
N SER A 321 2.26 -8.26 22.85
CA SER A 321 3.43 -8.99 22.37
C SER A 321 4.30 -9.53 23.52
N VAL A 322 4.53 -8.72 24.55
CA VAL A 322 5.29 -9.13 25.75
C VAL A 322 4.57 -10.25 26.49
N ARG A 323 3.26 -10.16 26.67
CA ARG A 323 2.44 -11.25 27.25
C ARG A 323 2.51 -12.52 26.41
N ALA A 324 2.37 -12.41 25.08
CA ALA A 324 2.49 -13.55 24.17
C ALA A 324 3.88 -14.22 24.28
N TYR A 325 4.95 -13.44 24.40
CA TYR A 325 6.30 -13.97 24.61
C TYR A 325 6.49 -14.62 25.99
N ALA A 326 5.87 -14.09 27.05
CA ALA A 326 5.94 -14.71 28.38
C ALA A 326 5.14 -16.03 28.44
N ALA A 327 3.97 -16.04 27.80
CA ALA A 327 3.00 -17.15 27.80
C ALA A 327 3.36 -18.31 26.86
N ARG A 328 4.46 -18.22 26.10
CA ARG A 328 4.93 -19.30 25.21
C ARG A 328 4.97 -20.66 25.91
N SER A 329 4.60 -21.70 25.18
CA SER A 329 4.54 -23.08 25.69
C SER A 329 5.88 -23.56 26.25
N ARG A 330 5.84 -24.51 27.20
CA ARG A 330 7.06 -25.11 27.78
C ARG A 330 7.96 -25.72 26.70
N VAL A 331 7.37 -26.40 25.71
CA VAL A 331 8.07 -26.93 24.54
C VAL A 331 8.71 -25.81 23.70
N GLY A 332 7.99 -24.71 23.46
CA GLY A 332 8.55 -23.55 22.74
C GLY A 332 9.71 -22.87 23.49
N LYS A 333 9.68 -22.85 24.83
CA LYS A 333 10.78 -22.37 25.67
C LYS A 333 12.00 -23.29 25.62
N LEU A 334 11.78 -24.61 25.62
CA LEU A 334 12.82 -25.65 25.53
C LEU A 334 13.51 -25.66 24.16
N VAL A 335 12.75 -25.63 23.06
CA VAL A 335 13.28 -25.61 21.68
C VAL A 335 13.87 -24.26 21.30
N GLY A 336 13.36 -23.16 21.89
CA GLY A 336 13.83 -21.81 21.59
C GLY A 336 15.26 -21.52 22.05
N ARG A 337 15.72 -22.13 23.15
CA ARG A 337 17.09 -21.94 23.66
C ARG A 337 18.17 -22.46 22.70
N PRO A 338 18.17 -23.73 22.25
CA PRO A 338 19.18 -24.22 21.32
C PRO A 338 19.12 -23.50 19.97
N LEU A 339 17.93 -23.19 19.44
CA LEU A 339 17.81 -22.41 18.19
C LEU A 339 18.40 -21.00 18.31
N ARG A 340 18.22 -20.34 19.45
CA ARG A 340 18.86 -19.05 19.73
C ARG A 340 20.37 -19.19 19.83
N THR A 341 20.88 -20.20 20.54
CA THR A 341 22.33 -20.41 20.67
C THR A 341 22.97 -20.70 19.32
N LEU A 342 22.41 -21.64 18.54
CA LEU A 342 22.92 -22.02 17.22
C LEU A 342 22.86 -20.89 16.20
N SER A 343 21.91 -19.96 16.35
CA SER A 343 21.79 -18.77 15.48
C SER A 343 22.55 -17.56 16.00
N ALA A 344 23.41 -17.70 17.03
CA ALA A 344 24.08 -16.59 17.70
C ALA A 344 23.11 -15.48 18.15
N GLY A 345 21.94 -15.88 18.63
CA GLY A 345 20.88 -15.00 19.15
C GLY A 345 19.99 -14.35 18.08
N ARG A 346 20.14 -14.70 16.80
CA ARG A 346 19.41 -14.05 15.68
C ARG A 346 17.97 -14.53 15.52
N LEU A 347 17.65 -15.76 15.91
CA LEU A 347 16.29 -16.30 15.82
C LEU A 347 15.47 -16.04 17.10
N LEU A 348 14.14 -16.03 16.97
CA LEU A 348 13.20 -15.98 18.10
C LEU A 348 13.47 -14.84 19.09
N GLN A 349 13.88 -13.69 18.57
CA GLN A 349 14.06 -12.45 19.32
C GLN A 349 12.70 -11.90 19.72
N ARG A 350 12.60 -11.28 20.89
CA ARG A 350 11.38 -10.55 21.29
C ARG A 350 11.08 -9.47 20.26
N ALA A 351 9.80 -9.22 19.97
CA ALA A 351 9.44 -8.12 19.09
C ALA A 351 9.76 -6.76 19.72
N TYR A 352 9.61 -6.63 21.04
CA TYR A 352 9.81 -5.38 21.76
C TYR A 352 10.58 -5.56 23.07
N VAL A 353 11.17 -4.45 23.52
CA VAL A 353 11.58 -4.29 24.91
C VAL A 353 10.31 -4.02 25.73
N PRO A 354 10.10 -4.67 26.89
CA PRO A 354 8.95 -4.38 27.74
C PRO A 354 8.90 -2.91 28.17
N GLY A 355 7.72 -2.29 28.10
CA GLY A 355 7.51 -0.89 28.49
C GLY A 355 7.89 0.15 27.42
N SER A 356 8.23 -0.26 26.19
CA SER A 356 8.42 0.70 25.09
C SER A 356 7.10 1.39 24.73
N ASP A 357 7.11 2.72 24.66
CA ASP A 357 5.97 3.54 24.24
C ASP A 357 6.44 4.83 23.50
N PRO A 358 6.14 4.98 22.20
CA PRO A 358 5.59 3.94 21.34
C PRO A 358 6.60 2.80 21.11
N GLY A 359 6.11 1.62 20.76
CA GLY A 359 6.96 0.53 20.27
C GLY A 359 7.39 0.75 18.81
N VAL A 360 8.48 0.12 18.36
CA VAL A 360 8.89 0.14 16.94
C VAL A 360 8.80 -1.28 16.35
N ALA A 361 7.76 -1.50 15.54
CA ALA A 361 7.53 -2.74 14.82
C ALA A 361 8.32 -2.77 13.51
N ASP A 362 9.50 -3.37 13.51
CA ASP A 362 10.30 -3.58 12.30
C ASP A 362 9.90 -4.89 11.59
N SER A 363 8.94 -4.75 10.67
CA SER A 363 8.41 -5.86 9.87
C SER A 363 8.96 -5.90 8.44
N LEU A 364 10.05 -5.18 8.17
CA LEU A 364 10.66 -5.18 6.84
C LEU A 364 11.12 -6.59 6.44
N VAL A 365 10.86 -6.96 5.19
CA VAL A 365 11.25 -8.25 4.64
C VAL A 365 12.37 -8.04 3.63
N ALA A 366 13.58 -8.50 3.97
CA ALA A 366 14.78 -8.29 3.16
C ALA A 366 14.59 -8.69 1.67
N GLN A 367 13.84 -9.77 1.43
CA GLN A 367 13.54 -10.33 0.12
C GLN A 367 12.68 -9.43 -0.78
N GLN A 368 11.94 -8.46 -0.21
CA GLN A 368 11.19 -7.47 -1.01
C GLN A 368 12.12 -6.41 -1.63
N GLY A 369 13.25 -6.14 -0.97
CA GLY A 369 14.31 -5.27 -1.45
C GLY A 369 14.05 -3.77 -1.29
N PRO A 370 15.10 -2.94 -1.50
CA PRO A 370 15.05 -1.50 -1.22
C PRO A 370 14.08 -0.73 -2.13
N ASN A 371 13.87 -1.18 -3.37
CA ASN A 371 12.96 -0.52 -4.31
C ASN A 371 11.50 -0.66 -3.87
N TYR A 372 11.12 -1.82 -3.31
CA TYR A 372 9.81 -2.01 -2.72
C TYR A 372 9.60 -1.11 -1.50
N ALA A 373 10.59 -1.09 -0.60
CA ALA A 373 10.55 -0.24 0.59
C ALA A 373 10.41 1.24 0.23
N LEU A 374 11.18 1.74 -0.74
CA LEU A 374 11.09 3.13 -1.20
C LEU A 374 9.72 3.45 -1.83
N ALA A 375 9.23 2.58 -2.72
CA ALA A 375 7.92 2.75 -3.36
C ALA A 375 6.78 2.84 -2.33
N LYS A 376 6.78 1.97 -1.31
CA LYS A 376 5.79 2.01 -0.23
C LYS A 376 5.98 3.18 0.71
N ARG A 377 7.22 3.61 0.94
CA ARG A 377 7.52 4.79 1.74
C ARG A 377 7.02 6.09 1.10
N LEU A 378 7.09 6.19 -0.23
CA LEU A 378 6.52 7.32 -0.98
C LEU A 378 5.01 7.48 -0.74
N GLN A 379 4.26 6.37 -0.78
CA GLN A 379 2.83 6.38 -0.49
C GLN A 379 2.54 6.90 0.92
N ARG A 380 3.32 6.45 1.92
CA ARG A 380 3.21 6.90 3.32
C ARG A 380 3.56 8.37 3.49
N TRP A 381 4.66 8.83 2.90
CA TRP A 381 5.02 10.24 2.95
C TRP A 381 3.95 11.14 2.33
N ARG A 382 3.41 10.77 1.16
CA ARG A 382 2.32 11.53 0.52
C ARG A 382 1.07 11.58 1.39
N ALA A 383 0.67 10.46 1.99
CA ALA A 383 -0.47 10.43 2.89
C ALA A 383 -0.28 11.36 4.09
N THR A 384 0.90 11.30 4.73
CA THR A 384 1.24 12.15 5.87
C THR A 384 1.20 13.63 5.52
N THR A 385 1.80 14.03 4.39
CA THR A 385 1.87 15.45 4.00
C THR A 385 0.52 15.98 3.53
N ALA A 386 -0.25 15.18 2.79
CA ALA A 386 -1.59 15.56 2.36
C ALA A 386 -2.56 15.70 3.55
N ARG A 387 -2.52 14.76 4.51
CA ARG A 387 -3.35 14.85 5.73
C ARG A 387 -2.98 16.08 6.56
N ALA A 388 -1.69 16.39 6.69
CA ALA A 388 -1.23 17.59 7.36
C ALA A 388 -1.68 18.90 6.66
N ALA A 389 -1.86 18.86 5.34
CA ALA A 389 -2.41 19.95 4.54
C ALA A 389 -3.95 20.03 4.55
N GLY A 390 -4.64 19.15 5.29
CA GLY A 390 -6.11 19.14 5.41
C GLY A 390 -6.85 18.31 4.38
N THR A 391 -6.14 17.60 3.50
CA THR A 391 -6.75 16.65 2.55
C THR A 391 -7.32 15.44 3.30
N THR A 392 -8.52 14.98 2.93
CA THR A 392 -9.04 13.69 3.42
C THR A 392 -8.17 12.55 2.88
N VAL A 393 -7.58 11.76 3.77
CA VAL A 393 -6.72 10.63 3.40
C VAL A 393 -7.18 9.36 4.12
N SER A 394 -7.46 8.32 3.32
CA SER A 394 -7.61 6.93 3.76
C SER A 394 -6.28 6.20 3.57
N MET A 395 -5.51 6.01 4.64
CA MET A 395 -4.26 5.23 4.63
C MET A 395 -4.32 4.19 5.74
N ASN A 396 -4.66 2.96 5.36
CA ASN A 396 -4.79 1.85 6.31
C ASN A 396 -3.69 0.82 6.09
N VAL A 397 -3.16 0.25 7.18
CA VAL A 397 -2.25 -0.89 7.11
C VAL A 397 -3.03 -2.11 6.65
N ALA A 398 -2.74 -2.58 5.45
CA ALA A 398 -3.39 -3.74 4.87
C ALA A 398 -2.78 -5.04 5.38
N PRO A 399 -3.55 -6.12 5.55
CA PRO A 399 -3.01 -7.35 6.12
C PRO A 399 -2.07 -8.08 5.17
N PRO A 400 -1.14 -8.92 5.70
CA PRO A 400 -0.39 -9.85 4.88
C PRO A 400 -1.36 -10.72 4.08
N THR A 401 -1.25 -10.69 2.75
CA THR A 401 -2.26 -11.29 1.87
C THR A 401 -1.61 -12.24 0.86
N ARG A 402 -2.22 -13.42 0.62
CA ARG A 402 -1.75 -14.42 -0.37
C ARG A 402 -2.08 -14.02 -1.81
N THR A 403 -1.56 -12.88 -2.27
CA THR A 403 -1.71 -12.43 -3.67
C THR A 403 -0.79 -13.22 -4.61
N ARG A 404 -1.12 -13.27 -5.90
CA ARG A 404 -0.27 -13.86 -6.95
C ARG A 404 1.13 -13.24 -6.96
N SER A 405 1.24 -11.93 -6.73
CA SER A 405 2.51 -11.21 -6.67
C SER A 405 3.42 -11.66 -5.53
N VAL A 406 2.86 -12.16 -4.43
CA VAL A 406 3.64 -12.70 -3.30
C VAL A 406 3.94 -14.18 -3.51
N VAL A 407 2.94 -14.99 -3.88
CA VAL A 407 3.11 -16.45 -3.96
C VAL A 407 4.03 -16.90 -5.09
N LYS A 408 4.28 -16.06 -6.10
CA LYS A 408 5.30 -16.34 -7.13
C LYS A 408 6.72 -16.46 -6.55
N ASN A 409 6.99 -15.85 -5.40
CA ASN A 409 8.25 -16.01 -4.68
C ASN A 409 8.13 -17.20 -3.71
N ARG A 410 8.81 -18.30 -4.01
CA ARG A 410 8.74 -19.55 -3.22
C ARG A 410 9.08 -19.36 -1.74
N ALA A 411 10.03 -18.49 -1.41
CA ALA A 411 10.43 -18.24 -0.02
C ALA A 411 9.32 -17.51 0.76
N LEU A 412 8.68 -16.50 0.14
CA LEU A 412 7.57 -15.78 0.75
C LEU A 412 6.32 -16.67 0.85
N ALA A 413 6.03 -17.46 -0.19
CA ALA A 413 4.92 -18.42 -0.17
C ALA A 413 5.05 -19.42 0.99
N ALA A 414 6.24 -20.00 1.17
CA ALA A 414 6.51 -20.92 2.27
C ALA A 414 6.41 -20.22 3.63
N ALA A 415 6.93 -18.99 3.76
CA ALA A 415 6.82 -18.21 4.99
C ALA A 415 5.35 -17.94 5.35
N TYR A 416 4.52 -17.58 4.38
CA TYR A 416 3.09 -17.31 4.58
C TYR A 416 2.30 -18.58 4.93
N ALA A 417 2.72 -19.75 4.44
CA ALA A 417 2.15 -21.03 4.85
C ALA A 417 2.46 -21.36 6.33
N GLY A 418 3.64 -20.97 6.83
CA GLY A 418 4.04 -21.18 8.22
C GLY A 418 3.68 -20.07 9.21
N ALA A 419 3.24 -18.90 8.73
CA ALA A 419 3.08 -17.67 9.50
C ALA A 419 2.14 -17.80 10.72
N HIS A 420 1.03 -18.56 10.57
CA HIS A 420 0.05 -18.79 11.64
C HIS A 420 0.68 -19.41 12.91
N ARG A 421 1.77 -20.18 12.77
CA ARG A 421 2.51 -20.77 13.91
C ARG A 421 3.21 -19.72 14.79
N PHE A 422 3.33 -18.50 14.28
CA PHE A 422 3.93 -17.36 14.98
C PHE A 422 2.90 -16.27 15.33
N GLY A 423 1.60 -16.57 15.20
CA GLY A 423 0.52 -15.63 15.52
C GLY A 423 0.24 -14.61 14.41
N VAL A 424 0.67 -14.90 13.18
CA VAL A 424 0.43 -14.04 12.02
C VAL A 424 -0.66 -14.65 11.13
N GLU A 425 -1.77 -13.95 10.99
CA GLU A 425 -2.86 -14.30 10.07
C GLU A 425 -2.54 -13.77 8.67
N VAL A 426 -2.57 -14.66 7.69
CA VAL A 426 -2.38 -14.29 6.28
C VAL A 426 -3.71 -14.44 5.56
N PHE A 427 -4.22 -13.32 5.06
CA PHE A 427 -5.55 -13.17 4.50
C PHE A 427 -5.61 -13.67 3.05
N GLU A 428 -6.80 -14.05 2.63
CA GLU A 428 -7.12 -14.25 1.22
C GLU A 428 -7.33 -12.88 0.54
N PRO A 429 -6.96 -12.74 -0.75
CA PRO A 429 -7.15 -11.48 -1.47
C PRO A 429 -8.57 -10.92 -1.38
N ALA A 430 -9.60 -11.77 -1.48
CA ALA A 430 -10.99 -11.35 -1.38
C ALA A 430 -11.36 -10.78 0.00
N THR A 431 -10.82 -11.36 1.09
CA THR A 431 -11.03 -10.84 2.45
C THR A 431 -10.39 -9.46 2.58
N SER A 432 -9.12 -9.34 2.19
CA SER A 432 -8.39 -8.07 2.27
C SER A 432 -9.02 -6.99 1.40
N ASN A 433 -9.48 -7.35 0.20
CA ASN A 433 -10.15 -6.44 -0.73
C ASN A 433 -11.37 -5.77 -0.08
N VAL A 434 -12.27 -6.58 0.48
CA VAL A 434 -13.48 -6.09 1.13
C VAL A 434 -13.16 -5.33 2.41
N LEU A 435 -12.26 -5.85 3.24
CA LEU A 435 -11.87 -5.19 4.49
C LEU A 435 -11.29 -3.80 4.23
N MET A 436 -10.36 -3.68 3.28
CA MET A 436 -9.75 -2.39 2.94
C MET A 436 -10.72 -1.45 2.22
N ALA A 437 -11.65 -1.98 1.42
CA ALA A 437 -12.71 -1.16 0.83
C ALA A 437 -13.69 -0.63 1.90
N ALA A 438 -13.99 -1.43 2.94
CA ALA A 438 -14.81 -0.97 4.06
C ALA A 438 -14.11 0.15 4.85
N LEU A 439 -12.81 0.01 5.13
CA LEU A 439 -12.05 1.08 5.78
C LEU A 439 -11.97 2.35 4.90
N LEU A 440 -11.83 2.20 3.59
CA LEU A 440 -11.93 3.35 2.66
C LEU A 440 -13.29 4.05 2.79
N VAL A 441 -14.38 3.30 2.78
CA VAL A 441 -15.75 3.85 2.93
C VAL A 441 -15.90 4.57 4.27
N HIS A 442 -15.42 3.96 5.35
CA HIS A 442 -15.40 4.56 6.69
C HIS A 442 -14.67 5.92 6.67
N ASP A 443 -13.44 5.93 6.16
CA ASP A 443 -12.58 7.11 6.20
C ASP A 443 -13.16 8.24 5.35
N LEU A 444 -13.78 7.93 4.21
CA LEU A 444 -14.42 8.94 3.36
C LEU A 444 -15.63 9.61 4.01
N HIS A 445 -16.37 8.89 4.87
CA HIS A 445 -17.54 9.41 5.59
C HIS A 445 -17.19 10.06 6.93
N THR A 446 -15.99 9.81 7.46
CA THR A 446 -15.53 10.34 8.76
C THR A 446 -14.42 11.39 8.63
N GLY A 447 -14.08 11.81 7.40
CA GLY A 447 -13.05 12.82 7.16
C GLY A 447 -11.60 12.30 7.30
N GLY A 448 -11.39 10.99 7.15
CA GLY A 448 -10.09 10.32 7.29
C GLY A 448 -9.88 9.69 8.66
N GLY A 449 -10.95 9.49 9.44
CA GLY A 449 -10.87 9.06 10.83
C GLY A 449 -10.45 10.20 11.79
N PRO A 450 -10.13 9.88 13.06
CA PRO A 450 -9.78 10.89 14.06
C PRO A 450 -8.47 11.61 13.71
N ALA A 451 -8.44 12.93 13.92
CA ALA A 451 -7.21 13.70 13.81
C ALA A 451 -6.30 13.39 15.01
N CYS A 452 -5.19 12.71 14.77
CA CYS A 452 -4.22 12.40 15.82
C CYS A 452 -3.15 13.50 15.95
N GLU A 453 -2.50 13.59 17.10
CA GLU A 453 -1.43 14.57 17.36
C GLU A 453 -0.17 14.26 16.54
N HIS A 454 0.14 12.98 16.33
CA HIS A 454 1.33 12.55 15.62
C HIS A 454 1.00 11.63 14.43
N PRO A 455 1.63 11.81 13.25
CA PRO A 455 1.35 10.98 12.06
C PRO A 455 1.42 9.46 12.24
N TRP A 456 2.23 8.93 13.16
CA TRP A 456 2.28 7.48 13.36
C TRP A 456 1.00 6.94 14.00
N GLN A 457 0.28 7.76 14.76
CA GLN A 457 -0.99 7.40 15.37
C GLN A 457 -2.08 7.29 14.31
N ASP A 458 -2.05 8.15 13.28
CA ASP A 458 -2.92 8.02 12.11
C ASP A 458 -2.66 6.70 11.37
N GLU A 459 -1.39 6.30 11.22
CA GLU A 459 -1.03 5.01 10.60
C GLU A 459 -1.40 3.78 11.47
N ALA A 460 -1.39 3.93 12.80
CA ALA A 460 -1.78 2.88 13.73
C ALA A 460 -3.30 2.74 13.87
N HIS A 461 -4.05 3.83 13.67
CA HIS A 461 -5.49 3.81 13.65
C HIS A 461 -6.01 2.88 12.54
N ALA A 462 -7.02 2.08 12.86
CA ALA A 462 -7.65 1.12 11.96
C ALA A 462 -6.70 0.11 11.26
N ALA A 463 -5.49 -0.09 11.80
CA ALA A 463 -4.50 -0.98 11.21
C ALA A 463 -4.94 -2.47 11.24
N ALA A 464 -4.96 -3.11 10.07
CA ALA A 464 -5.17 -4.54 9.91
C ALA A 464 -3.83 -5.23 9.64
N HIS A 465 -2.93 -5.27 10.62
CA HIS A 465 -1.54 -5.72 10.45
C HIS A 465 -1.34 -7.25 10.47
N GLY A 466 -2.41 -8.04 10.53
CA GLY A 466 -2.39 -9.50 10.50
C GLY A 466 -1.62 -10.14 11.67
N GLY A 467 -1.51 -9.48 12.82
CA GLY A 467 -0.73 -10.00 13.96
C GLY A 467 0.74 -9.59 14.02
N LEU A 468 1.29 -8.96 12.98
CA LEU A 468 2.73 -8.63 12.95
C LEU A 468 3.20 -7.73 14.10
N TRP A 469 2.35 -6.81 14.57
CA TRP A 469 2.68 -5.90 15.68
C TRP A 469 2.47 -6.52 17.06
N ARG A 470 1.60 -7.52 17.17
CA ARG A 470 1.18 -8.12 18.46
C ARG A 470 1.80 -9.51 18.69
N SER A 471 2.55 -10.01 17.72
CA SER A 471 3.26 -11.29 17.78
C SER A 471 4.38 -11.29 18.83
N ALA A 472 4.64 -12.45 19.43
CA ALA A 472 5.67 -12.61 20.46
C ALA A 472 7.09 -12.29 19.96
N TYR A 473 7.35 -12.53 18.68
CA TYR A 473 8.67 -12.51 18.09
C TYR A 473 8.82 -11.42 17.04
N ALA A 474 10.02 -10.82 16.96
CA ALA A 474 10.35 -9.92 15.88
C ALA A 474 10.21 -10.67 14.53
N PRO A 475 9.46 -10.15 13.54
CA PRO A 475 9.13 -10.88 12.32
C PRO A 475 10.34 -11.49 11.61
N ARG A 476 11.42 -10.72 11.42
CA ARG A 476 12.66 -11.20 10.77
C ARG A 476 13.34 -12.35 11.53
N SER A 477 13.16 -12.45 12.84
CA SER A 477 13.74 -13.53 13.67
C SER A 477 12.93 -14.83 13.62
N ALA A 478 11.70 -14.79 13.11
CA ALA A 478 10.79 -15.93 13.00
C ALA A 478 10.56 -16.36 11.53
N LEU A 479 10.70 -15.45 10.57
CA LEU A 479 10.36 -15.66 9.16
C LEU A 479 11.05 -16.88 8.53
N GLY A 480 12.34 -17.08 8.81
CA GLY A 480 13.09 -18.24 8.29
C GLY A 480 12.56 -19.58 8.82
N LEU A 481 12.14 -19.61 10.08
CA LEU A 481 11.52 -20.80 10.68
C LEU A 481 10.11 -21.03 10.12
N ALA A 482 9.34 -19.96 9.92
CA ALA A 482 8.04 -20.04 9.25
C ALA A 482 8.16 -20.63 7.85
N ALA A 483 9.15 -20.21 7.06
CA ALA A 483 9.40 -20.76 5.74
C ALA A 483 9.75 -22.26 5.76
N LEU A 484 10.61 -22.69 6.69
CA LEU A 484 10.96 -24.10 6.84
C LEU A 484 9.75 -24.98 7.22
N LEU A 485 8.94 -24.51 8.18
CA LEU A 485 7.75 -25.23 8.63
C LEU A 485 6.65 -25.27 7.57
N GLY A 486 6.48 -24.17 6.82
CA GLY A 486 5.55 -24.10 5.69
C GLY A 486 5.95 -25.03 4.55
N TYR A 487 7.25 -25.14 4.25
CA TYR A 487 7.75 -26.06 3.23
C TYR A 487 7.56 -27.54 3.62
N GLY A 488 7.77 -27.88 4.90
CA GLY A 488 7.54 -29.23 5.41
C GLY A 488 6.07 -29.66 5.29
N ALA A 489 5.14 -28.77 5.64
CA ALA A 489 3.71 -29.04 5.59
C ALA A 489 3.12 -29.12 4.17
N ALA A 490 3.81 -28.59 3.15
CA ALA A 490 3.38 -28.67 1.76
C ALA A 490 3.83 -29.96 1.04
N ARG A 491 4.67 -30.78 1.68
CA ARG A 491 5.17 -32.06 1.15
C ARG A 491 4.58 -33.29 1.87
N SER A 492 3.91 -33.06 2.99
CA SER A 492 3.05 -34.01 3.71
C SER A 492 1.61 -33.84 3.24
#